data_AF-A0A7V9GH17-F1
#
_entry.id   AF-A0A7V9GH17-F1
#
_cell.length_a   1.000
_cell.length_b   1.000
_cell.length_c   1.000
_cell.angle_alpha   90.00
_cell.angle_beta   90.00
_cell.angle_gamma   90.00
#
_symmetry.space_group_name_H-M   'P 1'
#
loop_
_entity.id
_entity.type
_entity.pdbx_description
1 polymer ?
#
loop_
_entity_poly.entity_id
_entity_poly.type
_entity_poly.pdbx_seq_one_letter_code
_entity_poly.pdbx_strand_id
1 'polypeptide(L)'
;MVRAAYWLLVSFVAVGLVMVLLHARFLGLVLVLMMAGEMTIMAVFMVMFMMNPAGLNPMTMVHQHRTSKIAGVVAFAGLAYVGLVAEFPDRPFDGGDDPTEALGRELLGDSMLIFETAGVTLLATMIGAVAIASKKGRYGDGELGSAPPPLTPSSAGPGPVPAAPEAAPADGEPMASAEARQT
;
A
#
# COMPACT_ATOMS: atom_id res chain seq x y z
N MET A 1 3.85 18.04 0.06
CA MET A 1 3.01 16.81 0.11
C MET A 1 2.05 16.85 1.28
N VAL A 2 2.52 17.10 2.51
CA VAL A 2 1.69 17.22 3.72
C VAL A 2 0.47 18.15 3.55
N ARG A 3 0.65 19.33 2.94
CA ARG A 3 -0.47 20.25 2.62
C ARG A 3 -1.56 19.58 1.78
N ALA A 4 -1.20 18.80 0.75
CA ALA A 4 -2.17 18.13 -0.11
C ALA A 4 -2.89 17.00 0.63
N ALA A 5 -2.20 16.27 1.51
CA ALA A 5 -2.81 15.25 2.35
C ALA A 5 -3.87 15.83 3.30
N TYR A 6 -3.59 16.98 3.93
CA TYR A 6 -4.59 17.66 4.76
C TYR A 6 -5.80 18.18 3.96
N TRP A 7 -5.58 18.73 2.77
CA TRP A 7 -6.70 19.13 1.89
C TRP A 7 -7.53 17.93 1.42
N LEU A 8 -6.90 16.78 1.17
CA LEU A 8 -7.60 15.54 0.83
C LEU A 8 -8.42 15.01 2.02
N LEU A 9 -7.86 15.07 3.24
CA LEU A 9 -8.58 14.71 4.47
C LEU A 9 -9.83 15.58 4.64
N VAL A 10 -9.72 16.90 4.47
CA VAL A 10 -10.86 17.82 4.50
C VAL A 10 -11.90 17.45 3.44
N SER A 11 -11.47 17.05 2.25
CA SER A 11 -12.37 16.57 1.20
C SER A 11 -13.14 15.32 1.62
N PHE A 12 -12.49 14.33 2.24
CA PHE A 12 -13.18 13.13 2.72
C PHE A 12 -14.15 13.43 3.86
N VAL A 13 -13.82 14.37 4.75
CA VAL A 13 -14.74 14.85 5.79
C VAL A 13 -15.97 15.52 5.16
N ALA A 14 -15.79 16.34 4.13
CA ALA A 14 -16.90 16.95 3.40
C ALA A 14 -17.81 15.89 2.76
N VAL A 15 -17.25 14.86 2.13
CA VAL A 15 -18.01 13.73 1.56
C VAL A 15 -18.74 12.95 2.66
N GLY A 16 -18.11 12.70 3.79
CA GLY A 16 -18.74 12.04 4.94
C GLY A 16 -19.92 12.85 5.49
N LEU A 17 -19.80 14.17 5.53
CA LEU A 17 -20.89 15.06 5.93
C LEU A 17 -22.05 15.03 4.92
N VAL A 18 -21.74 15.02 3.62
CA VAL A 18 -22.76 14.82 2.57
C VAL A 18 -23.50 13.49 2.77
N MET A 19 -22.80 12.39 3.06
CA MET A 19 -23.43 11.10 3.36
C MET A 19 -24.36 11.18 4.58
N VAL A 20 -23.97 11.90 5.64
CA VAL A 20 -24.83 12.12 6.81
C VAL A 20 -26.08 12.92 6.45
N LEU A 21 -25.96 13.95 5.60
CA LEU A 21 -27.09 14.72 5.08
C LEU A 21 -28.05 13.86 4.24
N LEU A 22 -27.51 12.88 3.51
CA LEU A 22 -28.25 11.87 2.75
C LEU A 22 -28.82 10.73 3.63
N HIS A 23 -28.87 10.91 4.95
CA HIS A 23 -29.35 9.92 5.93
C HIS A 23 -28.49 8.65 6.05
N ALA A 24 -27.34 8.56 5.38
CA ALA A 24 -26.37 7.48 5.50
C ALA A 24 -25.40 7.72 6.68
N ARG A 25 -25.94 7.83 7.90
CA ARG A 25 -25.19 8.28 9.09
C ARG A 25 -24.01 7.37 9.43
N PHE A 26 -24.26 6.06 9.51
CA PHE A 26 -23.22 5.07 9.81
C PHE A 26 -22.09 5.11 8.78
N LEU A 27 -22.44 5.10 7.48
CA LEU A 27 -21.47 5.08 6.40
C LEU A 27 -20.64 6.37 6.34
N GLY A 28 -21.27 7.53 6.55
CA GLY A 28 -20.57 8.81 6.64
C GLY A 28 -19.58 8.86 7.81
N LEU A 29 -19.96 8.37 8.99
CA LEU A 29 -19.07 8.30 10.16
C LEU A 29 -17.91 7.32 9.94
N VAL A 30 -18.18 6.13 9.41
CA VAL A 30 -17.14 5.13 9.09
C VAL A 30 -16.17 5.67 8.05
N LEU A 31 -16.66 6.36 7.01
CA LEU A 31 -15.81 7.00 6.00
C LEU A 31 -14.84 7.99 6.66
N VAL A 32 -15.34 8.87 7.53
CA VAL A 32 -14.48 9.84 8.23
C VAL A 32 -13.49 9.14 9.15
N LEU A 33 -13.96 8.21 9.97
CA LEU A 33 -13.12 7.54 10.97
C LEU A 33 -12.00 6.73 10.30
N MET A 34 -12.34 5.93 9.29
CA MET A 34 -11.40 5.03 8.63
C MET A 34 -10.39 5.80 7.77
N MET A 35 -10.84 6.75 6.94
CA MET A 35 -9.94 7.55 6.09
C MET A 35 -9.04 8.47 6.93
N ALA A 36 -9.57 9.10 7.99
CA ALA A 36 -8.75 9.93 8.87
C ALA A 36 -7.75 9.08 9.66
N GLY A 37 -8.19 7.93 10.16
CA GLY A 37 -7.35 7.00 10.92
C GLY A 37 -6.18 6.48 10.09
N GLU A 38 -6.45 5.92 8.91
CA GLU A 38 -5.40 5.34 8.05
C GLU A 38 -4.40 6.40 7.57
N MET A 39 -4.87 7.58 7.17
CA MET A 39 -3.99 8.66 6.74
C MET A 39 -3.09 9.15 7.87
N THR A 40 -3.63 9.26 9.08
CA THR A 40 -2.85 9.71 10.25
C THR A 40 -1.76 8.69 10.58
N ILE A 41 -2.11 7.41 10.60
CA ILE A 41 -1.16 6.32 10.85
C ILE A 41 -0.05 6.32 9.78
N MET A 42 -0.41 6.38 8.50
CA MET A 42 0.57 6.42 7.40
C MET A 42 1.44 7.68 7.44
N ALA A 43 0.87 8.84 7.78
CA ALA A 43 1.64 10.08 7.91
C ALA A 43 2.67 10.00 9.04
N VAL A 44 2.30 9.45 10.20
CA VAL A 44 3.22 9.27 11.34
C VAL A 44 4.35 8.31 10.96
N PHE A 45 4.03 7.15 10.39
CA PHE A 45 5.06 6.20 9.96
C PHE A 45 5.95 6.75 8.85
N MET A 46 5.39 7.49 7.90
CA MET A 46 6.17 8.17 6.86
C MET A 46 7.15 9.16 7.49
N VAL A 47 6.70 10.03 8.40
CA VAL A 47 7.59 10.99 9.07
C VAL A 47 8.68 10.28 9.89
N MET A 48 8.34 9.17 10.55
CA MET A 48 9.28 8.43 11.39
C MET A 48 10.34 7.69 10.57
N PHE A 49 9.99 7.12 9.42
CA PHE A 49 10.89 6.28 8.62
C PHE A 49 11.53 6.97 7.40
N MET A 50 11.11 8.19 7.05
CA MET A 50 11.64 8.89 5.89
C MET A 50 12.88 9.72 6.27
N MET A 51 14.02 9.40 5.65
CA MET A 51 15.32 10.05 5.92
C MET A 51 15.35 11.56 5.60
N ASN A 52 14.46 12.05 4.71
CA ASN A 52 14.33 13.47 4.37
C ASN A 52 12.86 13.83 4.07
N PRO A 53 12.02 14.06 5.10
CA PRO A 53 10.59 14.29 4.93
C PRO A 53 10.25 15.65 4.30
N ALA A 54 11.23 16.58 4.21
CA ALA A 54 11.05 17.94 3.74
C ALA A 54 11.34 18.14 2.24
N GLY A 55 11.95 17.17 1.56
CA GLY A 55 12.09 17.17 0.11
C GLY A 55 12.87 18.36 -0.45
N LEU A 56 13.96 18.76 0.22
CA LEU A 56 14.79 19.93 -0.12
C LEU A 56 15.65 19.79 -1.39
N ASN A 57 15.46 18.72 -2.18
CA ASN A 57 16.21 18.52 -3.42
C ASN A 57 15.26 18.63 -4.63
N PRO A 58 15.41 19.65 -5.50
CA PRO A 58 14.51 19.85 -6.63
C PRO A 58 14.77 18.82 -7.73
N MET A 59 14.06 17.69 -7.68
CA MET A 59 13.89 16.82 -8.84
C MET A 59 12.83 17.42 -9.77
N THR A 60 13.27 18.02 -10.86
CA THR A 60 12.37 18.49 -11.92
C THR A 60 11.91 17.30 -12.75
N MET A 61 10.76 16.73 -12.41
CA MET A 61 10.10 15.76 -13.29
C MET A 61 9.60 16.49 -14.54
N VAL A 62 10.27 16.28 -15.66
CA VAL A 62 9.79 16.68 -16.99
C VAL A 62 8.70 15.70 -17.44
N HIS A 63 7.50 15.82 -16.87
CA HIS A 63 6.36 15.03 -17.30
C HIS A 63 5.33 15.92 -17.98
N GLN A 64 4.75 15.38 -19.06
CA GLN A 64 3.84 15.98 -20.03
C GLN A 64 2.58 16.61 -19.39
N HIS A 65 2.73 17.71 -18.63
CA HIS A 65 1.64 18.36 -17.88
C HIS A 65 0.43 18.72 -18.75
N ARG A 66 0.65 18.92 -20.05
CA ARG A 66 -0.42 19.21 -21.01
C ARG A 66 -1.34 18.01 -21.22
N THR A 67 -0.80 16.80 -21.36
CA THR A 67 -1.65 15.61 -21.56
C THR A 67 -2.42 15.25 -20.31
N SER A 68 -1.82 15.34 -19.12
CA SER A 68 -2.53 15.12 -17.86
C SER A 68 -3.67 16.12 -17.64
N LYS A 69 -3.45 17.41 -17.98
CA LYS A 69 -4.50 18.42 -17.91
C LYS A 69 -5.64 18.13 -18.90
N ILE A 70 -5.31 17.79 -20.15
CA ILE A 70 -6.32 17.45 -21.15
C ILE A 70 -7.12 16.21 -20.72
N ALA A 71 -6.44 15.15 -20.26
CA ALA A 71 -7.09 13.95 -19.77
C ALA A 71 -8.05 14.23 -18.60
N GLY A 72 -7.63 15.06 -17.64
CA GLY A 72 -8.48 15.48 -16.52
C GLY A 72 -9.72 16.25 -16.96
N VAL A 73 -9.57 17.19 -17.90
CA VAL A 73 -10.70 17.98 -18.44
C VAL A 73 -11.67 17.08 -19.23
N VAL A 74 -11.15 16.18 -20.06
CA VAL A 74 -11.97 15.26 -20.86
C VAL A 74 -12.73 14.30 -19.95
N ALA A 75 -12.08 13.73 -18.93
CA ALA A 75 -12.75 12.86 -17.96
C ALA A 75 -13.84 13.62 -17.17
N PHE A 76 -13.56 14.84 -16.72
CA PHE A 76 -14.53 15.69 -16.05
C PHE A 76 -15.73 16.02 -16.95
N ALA A 77 -15.48 16.42 -18.20
CA ALA A 77 -16.53 16.74 -19.16
C ALA A 77 -17.39 15.50 -19.48
N GLY A 78 -16.78 14.32 -19.62
CA GLY A 78 -17.51 13.06 -19.83
C GLY A 78 -18.41 12.70 -18.66
N LEU A 79 -17.89 12.76 -17.43
CA LEU A 79 -18.67 12.50 -16.22
C LEU A 79 -19.79 13.54 -16.02
N ALA A 80 -19.50 14.82 -16.26
CA ALA A 80 -20.49 15.89 -16.18
C ALA A 80 -21.59 15.72 -17.23
N TYR A 81 -21.25 15.33 -18.45
CA TYR A 81 -22.21 15.05 -19.50
C TYR A 81 -23.16 13.91 -19.10
N VAL A 82 -22.61 12.80 -18.59
CA VAL A 82 -23.44 11.69 -18.09
C VAL A 82 -24.33 12.17 -16.94
N GLY A 83 -23.80 12.93 -15.99
CA GLY A 83 -24.58 13.45 -14.86
C GLY A 83 -25.72 14.41 -15.26
N LEU A 84 -25.60 15.10 -16.39
CA LEU A 84 -26.62 16.05 -16.87
C LEU A 84 -27.66 15.40 -17.79
N VAL A 85 -27.28 14.35 -18.52
CA VAL A 85 -28.14 13.69 -19.51
C VAL A 85 -28.79 12.43 -18.97
N ALA A 86 -28.19 11.78 -17.97
CA ALA A 86 -28.78 10.60 -17.35
C ALA A 86 -30.07 10.95 -16.61
N GLU A 87 -31.13 10.20 -16.90
CA GLU A 87 -32.37 10.24 -16.14
C GLU A 87 -32.20 9.39 -14.88
N PHE A 88 -32.11 10.05 -13.74
CA PHE A 88 -32.04 9.37 -12.45
C PHE A 88 -33.46 9.12 -11.93
N PRO A 89 -33.78 7.90 -11.46
CA PRO A 89 -35.07 7.62 -10.85
C PRO A 89 -35.21 8.37 -9.52
N ASP A 90 -36.17 9.28 -9.44
CA ASP A 90 -36.53 9.98 -8.19
C ASP A 90 -37.33 9.05 -7.28
N ARG A 91 -36.63 8.45 -6.31
CA ARG A 91 -37.23 7.66 -5.23
C ARG A 91 -36.94 8.36 -3.91
N PRO A 92 -37.87 9.19 -3.40
CA PRO A 92 -37.68 9.85 -2.12
C PRO A 92 -37.59 8.81 -1.00
N PHE A 93 -36.65 9.03 -0.09
CA PHE A 93 -36.51 8.22 1.12
C PHE A 93 -37.71 8.51 2.04
N ASP A 94 -38.47 7.48 2.38
CA ASP A 94 -39.70 7.57 3.17
C ASP A 94 -39.45 7.62 4.69
N GLY A 95 -38.19 7.50 5.12
CA GLY A 95 -37.84 7.52 6.53
C GLY A 95 -38.24 6.24 7.28
N GLY A 96 -38.46 5.13 6.57
CA GLY A 96 -38.84 3.84 7.13
C GLY A 96 -37.79 3.23 8.06
N ASP A 97 -37.11 2.17 7.61
CA ASP A 97 -36.16 1.42 8.44
C ASP A 97 -34.90 2.24 8.77
N ASP A 98 -34.30 1.99 9.95
CA ASP A 98 -32.98 2.53 10.29
C ASP A 98 -31.96 2.01 9.24
N PRO A 99 -31.32 2.90 8.46
CA PRO A 99 -30.35 2.50 7.44
C PRO A 99 -29.22 1.64 7.99
N THR A 100 -28.88 1.79 9.28
CA THR A 100 -27.84 1.00 9.95
C THR A 100 -28.28 -0.45 10.15
N GLU A 101 -29.53 -0.64 10.57
CA GLU A 101 -30.11 -1.97 10.76
C GLU A 101 -30.33 -2.67 9.42
N ALA A 102 -30.87 -1.93 8.44
CA ALA A 102 -31.06 -2.44 7.08
C ALA A 102 -29.74 -2.90 6.45
N LEU A 103 -28.66 -2.12 6.62
CA LEU A 103 -27.32 -2.49 6.17
C LEU A 103 -26.82 -3.77 6.87
N GLY A 104 -27.02 -3.90 8.18
CA GLY A 104 -26.63 -5.09 8.93
C GLY A 104 -27.37 -6.35 8.46
N ARG A 105 -28.68 -6.25 8.22
CA ARG A 105 -29.49 -7.36 7.69
C ARG A 105 -29.07 -7.74 6.28
N GLU A 106 -28.78 -6.77 5.41
CA GLU A 106 -28.30 -7.01 4.05
C GLU A 106 -26.93 -7.69 4.05
N LEU A 107 -25.98 -7.20 4.86
CA LEU A 107 -24.62 -7.76 4.97
C LEU A 107 -24.60 -9.20 5.50
N LEU A 108 -25.51 -9.55 6.41
CA LEU A 108 -25.60 -10.89 7.00
C LEU A 108 -26.62 -11.80 6.29
N GLY A 109 -27.43 -11.25 5.40
CA GLY A 109 -28.42 -11.95 4.60
C GLY A 109 -27.89 -12.20 3.19
N ASP A 110 -28.45 -11.48 2.22
CA ASP A 110 -28.21 -11.71 0.79
C ASP A 110 -26.75 -11.43 0.38
N SER A 111 -26.09 -10.47 1.06
CA SER A 111 -24.71 -10.08 0.77
C SER A 111 -23.66 -10.81 1.64
N MET A 112 -24.04 -11.88 2.35
CA MET A 112 -23.14 -12.61 3.27
C MET A 112 -21.85 -13.10 2.61
N LEU A 113 -21.94 -13.63 1.38
CA LEU A 113 -20.75 -14.11 0.66
C LEU A 113 -19.77 -12.97 0.34
N ILE A 114 -20.28 -11.79 -0.02
CA ILE A 114 -19.44 -10.62 -0.30
C ILE A 114 -18.74 -10.19 0.98
N PHE A 115 -19.48 -10.12 2.09
CA PHE A 115 -18.93 -9.80 3.40
C PHE A 115 -17.81 -10.77 3.82
N GLU A 116 -18.03 -12.08 3.65
CA GLU A 116 -17.02 -13.10 3.97
C GLU A 116 -15.77 -12.96 3.09
N THR A 117 -15.92 -12.72 1.79
CA THR A 117 -14.76 -12.52 0.90
C THR A 117 -13.95 -11.27 1.26
N ALA A 118 -14.60 -10.20 1.74
CA ALA A 118 -13.90 -9.04 2.28
C ALA A 118 -13.08 -9.41 3.54
N GLY A 119 -13.67 -10.20 4.46
CA GLY A 119 -12.98 -10.70 5.65
C GLY A 119 -11.75 -11.56 5.31
N VAL A 120 -11.89 -12.52 4.39
CA VAL A 120 -10.78 -13.35 3.91
C VAL A 120 -9.70 -12.49 3.22
N THR A 121 -10.10 -11.47 2.47
CA THR A 121 -9.16 -10.54 1.82
C THR A 121 -8.37 -9.74 2.86
N LEU A 122 -9.02 -9.25 3.92
CA LEU A 122 -8.34 -8.56 5.02
C LEU A 122 -7.37 -9.49 5.75
N LEU A 123 -7.79 -10.72 6.04
CA LEU A 123 -6.92 -11.74 6.66
C LEU A 123 -5.70 -12.04 5.79
N ALA A 124 -5.90 -12.29 4.50
CA ALA A 124 -4.83 -12.55 3.56
C ALA A 124 -3.86 -11.36 3.44
N THR A 125 -4.39 -10.14 3.42
CA THR A 125 -3.58 -8.91 3.38
C THR A 125 -2.74 -8.77 4.64
N MET A 126 -3.30 -9.03 5.82
CA MET A 126 -2.57 -9.00 7.09
C MET A 126 -1.44 -10.02 7.10
N ILE A 127 -1.70 -11.27 6.68
CA ILE A 127 -0.68 -12.32 6.58
C ILE A 127 0.42 -11.88 5.60
N GLY A 128 0.07 -11.35 4.43
CA GLY A 128 1.02 -10.85 3.44
C GLY A 128 1.89 -9.72 3.99
N ALA A 129 1.30 -8.73 4.67
CA ALA A 129 2.03 -7.63 5.29
C ALA A 129 3.01 -8.10 6.37
N VAL A 130 2.59 -9.02 7.24
CA VAL A 130 3.45 -9.60 8.29
C VAL A 130 4.57 -10.44 7.68
N ALA A 131 4.29 -11.23 6.64
CA ALA A 131 5.29 -12.03 5.95
C ALA A 131 6.37 -11.15 5.30
N ILE A 132 5.99 -10.02 4.70
CA ILE A 132 6.93 -9.05 4.10
C ILE A 132 7.74 -8.33 5.19
N ALA A 133 7.14 -8.01 6.33
CA ALA A 133 7.81 -7.32 7.43
C ALA A 133 8.71 -8.23 8.28
N SER A 134 8.63 -9.56 8.11
CA SER A 134 9.41 -10.53 8.88
C SER A 134 10.90 -10.45 8.54
N LYS A 135 11.77 -10.40 9.57
CA LYS A 135 13.23 -10.46 9.42
C LYS A 135 13.75 -11.80 8.89
N LYS A 136 12.95 -12.86 9.05
CA LYS A 136 13.33 -14.23 8.74
C LYS A 136 12.52 -14.72 7.55
N GLY A 137 13.21 -14.97 6.45
CA GLY A 137 12.61 -15.41 5.19
C GLY A 137 13.00 -16.82 4.81
N ARG A 138 12.46 -17.33 3.70
CA ARG A 138 12.79 -18.65 3.15
C ARG A 138 14.30 -18.82 2.85
N TYR A 139 15.03 -17.72 2.71
CA TYR A 139 16.46 -17.68 2.37
C TYR A 139 17.40 -17.41 3.56
N GLY A 140 16.90 -17.41 4.81
CA GLY A 140 17.71 -17.17 6.02
C GLY A 140 17.33 -15.89 6.78
N ASP A 141 18.12 -15.52 7.78
CA ASP A 141 17.99 -14.26 8.52
C ASP A 141 18.52 -13.09 7.68
N GLY A 142 17.74 -12.01 7.54
CA GLY A 142 18.10 -10.83 6.74
C GLY A 142 19.30 -10.00 7.27
N GLU A 143 19.86 -10.38 8.41
CA GLU A 143 21.06 -9.77 9.00
C GLU A 143 22.35 -10.48 8.56
N LEU A 144 22.25 -11.62 7.86
CA LEU A 144 23.41 -12.36 7.34
C LEU A 144 24.11 -11.53 6.27
N GLY A 145 25.24 -10.90 6.63
CA GLY A 145 26.05 -10.05 5.75
C GLY A 145 25.95 -8.55 6.03
N SER A 146 25.08 -8.11 6.96
CA SER A 146 25.05 -6.72 7.41
C SER A 146 26.16 -6.47 8.43
N ALA A 147 27.28 -5.89 7.97
CA ALA A 147 28.31 -5.36 8.86
C ALA A 147 27.97 -3.89 9.19
N PRO A 148 27.75 -3.52 10.47
CA PRO A 148 27.55 -2.12 10.82
C PRO A 148 28.79 -1.30 10.48
N PRO A 149 28.64 -0.08 9.93
CA PRO A 149 29.78 0.79 9.65
C PRO A 149 30.54 1.06 10.96
N PRO A 150 31.88 1.07 10.92
CA PRO A 150 32.68 1.27 12.13
C PRO A 150 32.34 2.61 12.79
N LEU A 151 31.99 2.55 14.08
CA LEU A 151 31.61 3.72 14.89
C LEU A 151 32.83 4.55 15.33
N THR A 152 34.04 4.02 15.12
CA THR A 152 35.28 4.76 15.28
C THR A 152 35.62 5.44 13.96
N PRO A 153 35.98 6.75 13.94
CA PRO A 153 36.55 7.35 12.74
C PRO A 153 37.82 6.56 12.41
N SER A 154 37.79 5.84 11.29
CA SER A 154 38.97 5.12 10.81
C SER A 154 40.08 6.13 10.57
N SER A 155 41.13 6.06 11.39
CA SER A 155 42.36 6.86 11.21
C SER A 155 43.15 6.44 9.97
N ALA A 156 42.78 5.31 9.36
CA ALA A 156 43.25 4.87 8.06
C ALA A 156 42.16 5.17 7.02
N GLY A 157 42.53 5.73 5.87
CA GLY A 157 41.63 5.91 4.72
C GLY A 157 40.96 4.59 4.28
N PRO A 158 40.10 4.62 3.24
CA PRO A 158 39.25 3.49 2.86
C PRO A 158 40.06 2.20 2.74
N GLY A 159 39.88 1.28 3.68
CA GLY A 159 40.51 -0.03 3.64
C GLY A 159 39.94 -0.87 2.49
N PRO A 160 40.71 -1.82 1.94
CA PRO A 160 40.23 -2.69 0.88
C PRO A 160 38.95 -3.42 1.31
N VAL A 161 37.92 -3.38 0.47
CA VAL A 161 36.70 -4.18 0.66
C VAL A 161 37.11 -5.66 0.69
N PRO A 162 36.81 -6.41 1.76
CA PRO A 162 37.14 -7.83 1.80
C PRO A 162 36.43 -8.54 0.66
N ALA A 163 37.19 -9.28 -0.14
CA ALA A 163 36.65 -10.04 -1.27
C ALA A 163 35.58 -11.02 -0.75
N ALA A 164 34.47 -11.12 -1.49
CA ALA A 164 33.44 -12.10 -1.23
C ALA A 164 34.07 -13.50 -1.13
N PRO A 165 33.62 -14.37 -0.20
CA PRO A 165 34.14 -15.72 -0.11
C PRO A 165 33.92 -16.42 -1.44
N GLU A 166 35.03 -16.81 -2.08
CA GLU A 166 35.07 -17.55 -3.32
C GLU A 166 34.26 -18.84 -3.15
N ALA A 167 33.27 -19.04 -4.02
CA ALA A 167 32.47 -20.24 -4.02
C ALA A 167 33.42 -21.44 -4.14
N ALA A 168 33.40 -22.30 -3.11
CA ALA A 168 34.22 -23.51 -3.06
C ALA A 168 34.04 -24.30 -4.37
N PRO A 169 35.13 -24.81 -4.98
CA PRO A 169 35.02 -25.58 -6.21
C PRO A 169 34.17 -26.83 -5.91
N ALA A 170 33.16 -27.05 -6.74
CA ALA A 170 32.43 -28.30 -6.75
C ALA A 170 33.41 -29.39 -7.21
N ASP A 171 33.85 -30.24 -6.27
CA ASP A 171 34.62 -31.44 -6.54
C ASP A 171 33.78 -32.40 -7.39
N GLY A 172 33.78 -32.16 -8.70
CA GLY A 172 33.32 -33.11 -9.71
C GLY A 172 34.50 -33.99 -10.11
N GLU A 173 34.68 -35.11 -9.44
CA GLU A 173 35.57 -36.17 -9.90
C GLU A 173 35.05 -36.75 -11.22
N PRO A 174 35.84 -36.74 -12.32
CA PRO A 174 35.46 -37.47 -13.51
C PRO A 174 35.79 -38.95 -13.32
N MET A 175 34.75 -39.78 -13.19
CA MET A 175 34.86 -41.22 -13.40
C MET A 175 35.27 -41.50 -14.85
N ALA A 176 36.56 -41.75 -15.08
CA ALA A 176 37.04 -42.40 -16.29
C ALA A 176 38.40 -43.09 -16.07
N SER A 177 38.33 -44.42 -15.99
CA SER A 177 39.21 -45.32 -16.74
C SER A 177 40.67 -45.47 -16.29
N ALA A 178 40.91 -46.48 -15.44
CA ALA A 178 42.16 -47.24 -15.45
C ALA A 178 41.84 -48.74 -15.28
N GLU A 179 41.81 -49.43 -16.42
CA GLU A 179 41.81 -50.87 -16.59
C GLU A 179 43.03 -51.56 -15.95
N ALA A 180 42.81 -52.80 -15.52
CA ALA A 180 43.69 -53.96 -15.66
C ALA A 180 45.07 -53.99 -14.98
N ARG A 181 45.20 -54.86 -13.96
CA ARG A 181 46.25 -55.90 -13.80
C ARG A 181 45.90 -56.77 -12.58
N GLN A 182 45.54 -58.05 -12.80
CA GLN A 182 46.30 -59.24 -12.35
C GLN A 182 46.71 -59.15 -10.87
N THR A 183 46.12 -59.90 -9.94
CA THR A 183 46.11 -61.37 -9.80
C THR A 183 45.14 -61.81 -8.71
#